data_AF-A0A8T0Q6X9-F1
#
_entry.id   AF-A0A8T0Q6X9-F1
#
_cell.length_a   1.000
_cell.length_b   1.000
_cell.length_c   1.000
_cell.angle_alpha   90.00
_cell.angle_beta   90.00
_cell.angle_gamma   90.00
#
_symmetry.space_group_name_H-M   'P 1'
#
loop_
_entity.id
_entity.type
_entity.pdbx_description
1 polymer ?
#
loop_
_entity_poly.entity_id
_entity_poly.type
_entity_poly.pdbx_seq_one_letter_code
_entity_poly.pdbx_strand_id
1 'polypeptide(L)'
;MRLSRRAIFPLVRTTTTTTSAASSPQALLSVGHALRERRRFTEADVAAYAAVSGDRNPVHLDDAVARELGGFLRGRVVHGVLVASLFPSIIAARFLVQPGVVYASQILKFAAPVYIGDEVVARVQALHIRTTTATSTTASRYVVKFATKCFTDEEEGSLAIEGEAMAVLPTLELSSESTTK
;
A
#
# COMPACT_ATOMS: atom_id res chain seq x y z
N MET A 1 -47.86 5.86 -67.94
CA MET A 1 -47.57 7.12 -67.22
C MET A 1 -48.39 7.14 -65.94
N ARG A 2 -47.77 6.89 -64.78
CA ARG A 2 -48.44 6.92 -63.46
C ARG A 2 -47.70 7.89 -62.55
N LEU A 3 -48.47 8.74 -61.87
CA LEU A 3 -48.02 9.81 -61.00
C LEU A 3 -47.37 9.30 -59.70
N SER A 4 -46.34 10.03 -59.28
CA SER A 4 -45.60 9.92 -58.01
C SER A 4 -46.50 10.14 -56.79
N ARG A 5 -46.36 9.29 -55.77
CA ARG A 5 -46.84 9.53 -54.39
C ARG A 5 -45.62 9.66 -53.48
N ARG A 6 -45.45 10.83 -52.84
CA ARG A 6 -44.47 11.05 -51.75
C ARG A 6 -44.97 10.39 -50.47
N ALA A 7 -44.13 9.61 -49.81
CA ALA A 7 -44.38 9.06 -48.48
C ALA A 7 -43.94 10.07 -47.40
N ILE A 8 -44.78 10.24 -46.38
CA ILE A 8 -44.56 11.08 -45.20
C ILE A 8 -44.07 10.14 -44.08
N PHE A 9 -42.88 10.37 -43.53
CA PHE A 9 -42.38 9.67 -42.35
C PHE A 9 -42.64 10.51 -41.09
N PRO A 10 -43.19 9.94 -40.00
CA PRO A 10 -43.38 10.66 -38.75
C PRO A 10 -42.07 10.76 -37.97
N LEU A 11 -41.82 11.94 -37.40
CA LEU A 11 -40.64 12.24 -36.58
C LEU A 11 -40.85 11.66 -35.17
N VAL A 12 -40.23 10.51 -34.86
CA VAL A 12 -40.24 9.94 -33.50
C VAL A 12 -39.20 10.67 -32.66
N ARG A 13 -39.67 11.39 -31.64
CA ARG A 13 -38.83 12.14 -30.70
C ARG A 13 -38.40 11.21 -29.57
N THR A 14 -37.21 10.63 -29.68
CA THR A 14 -36.61 9.82 -28.61
C THR A 14 -36.16 10.72 -27.46
N THR A 15 -36.84 10.62 -26.32
CA THR A 15 -36.40 11.21 -25.04
C THR A 15 -35.32 10.32 -24.44
N THR A 16 -34.06 10.72 -24.57
CA THR A 16 -32.94 10.11 -23.86
C THR A 16 -33.08 10.44 -22.37
N THR A 17 -33.39 9.42 -21.57
CA THR A 17 -33.37 9.51 -20.12
C THR A 17 -31.93 9.29 -19.67
N THR A 18 -31.25 10.36 -19.26
CA THR A 18 -29.91 10.27 -18.67
C THR A 18 -30.03 9.75 -17.24
N THR A 19 -29.82 8.45 -17.05
CA THR A 19 -29.60 7.87 -15.72
C THR A 19 -28.22 8.32 -15.23
N SER A 20 -28.20 9.27 -14.29
CA SER A 20 -27.01 9.62 -13.51
C SER A 20 -26.63 8.43 -12.63
N ALA A 21 -25.47 7.82 -12.90
CA ALA A 21 -24.91 6.79 -12.04
C ALA A 21 -24.47 7.44 -10.72
N ALA A 22 -25.16 7.12 -9.63
CA ALA A 22 -24.73 7.50 -8.29
C ALA A 22 -23.40 6.80 -7.97
N SER A 23 -22.33 7.57 -7.81
CA SER A 23 -21.03 7.06 -7.39
C SER A 23 -21.12 6.54 -5.95
N SER A 24 -20.67 5.31 -5.72
CA SER A 24 -20.53 4.73 -4.38
C SER A 24 -19.78 5.70 -3.45
N PRO A 25 -20.17 5.80 -2.15
CA PRO A 25 -19.46 6.65 -1.21
C PRO A 25 -17.98 6.22 -1.13
N GLN A 26 -17.07 7.17 -1.39
CA GLN A 26 -15.64 6.95 -1.26
C GLN A 26 -15.30 6.76 0.22
N ALA A 27 -14.57 5.68 0.54
CA ALA A 27 -14.15 5.42 1.91
C ALA A 27 -13.11 6.47 2.35
N LEU A 28 -13.28 7.02 3.55
CA LEU A 28 -12.34 7.99 4.13
C LEU A 28 -11.45 7.31 5.18
N LEU A 29 -10.16 7.67 5.19
CA LEU A 29 -9.27 7.30 6.28
C LEU A 29 -9.69 8.04 7.56
N SER A 30 -9.85 7.29 8.64
CA SER A 30 -10.14 7.80 9.99
C SER A 30 -9.16 7.21 11.00
N VAL A 31 -9.04 7.87 12.15
CA VAL A 31 -8.24 7.33 13.27
C VAL A 31 -8.79 5.96 13.67
N GLY A 32 -7.89 5.00 13.86
CA GLY A 32 -8.20 3.61 14.14
C GLY A 32 -8.26 2.72 12.89
N HIS A 33 -8.44 3.29 11.68
CA HIS A 33 -8.47 2.51 10.45
C HIS A 33 -7.12 1.83 10.20
N ALA A 34 -7.16 0.51 10.00
CA ALA A 34 -6.01 -0.31 9.67
C ALA A 34 -6.07 -0.79 8.21
N LEU A 35 -4.95 -0.64 7.52
CA LEU A 35 -4.72 -1.14 6.17
C LEU A 35 -3.67 -2.25 6.24
N ARG A 36 -3.78 -3.27 5.39
CA ARG A 36 -2.91 -4.45 5.42
C ARG A 36 -2.55 -4.96 4.04
N GLU A 37 -1.39 -5.59 3.95
CA GLU A 37 -0.90 -6.32 2.78
C GLU A 37 -0.22 -7.60 3.23
N ARG A 38 -0.30 -8.65 2.41
CA ARG A 38 0.40 -9.91 2.61
C ARG A 38 1.44 -10.10 1.52
N ARG A 39 2.64 -10.53 1.87
CA ARG A 39 3.69 -10.84 0.90
C ARG A 39 4.59 -11.97 1.39
N ARG A 40 5.02 -12.83 0.47
CA ARG A 40 6.13 -13.78 0.66
C ARG A 40 7.34 -13.25 -0.11
N PHE A 41 8.46 -13.09 0.58
CA PHE A 41 9.71 -12.66 -0.06
C PHE A 41 10.48 -13.87 -0.59
N THR A 42 10.99 -13.73 -1.81
CA THR A 42 11.76 -14.75 -2.52
C THR A 42 13.26 -14.49 -2.43
N GLU A 43 14.07 -15.47 -2.82
CA GLU A 43 15.52 -15.27 -2.97
C GLU A 43 15.85 -14.17 -3.98
N ALA A 44 15.04 -14.04 -5.04
CA ALA A 44 15.20 -12.99 -6.04
C ALA A 44 14.94 -11.60 -5.46
N ASP A 45 13.95 -11.45 -4.58
CA ASP A 45 13.70 -10.17 -3.88
C ASP A 45 14.90 -9.78 -3.01
N VAL A 46 15.44 -10.74 -2.24
CA VAL A 46 16.59 -10.52 -1.36
C VAL A 46 17.85 -10.16 -2.17
N ALA A 47 18.11 -10.87 -3.26
CA ALA A 47 19.23 -10.59 -4.15
C ALA A 47 19.10 -9.21 -4.83
N ALA A 48 17.90 -8.88 -5.33
CA ALA A 48 17.63 -7.59 -5.94
C ALA A 48 17.77 -6.44 -4.94
N TYR A 49 17.26 -6.62 -3.71
CA TYR A 49 17.40 -5.63 -2.65
C TYR A 49 18.86 -5.43 -2.25
N ALA A 50 19.64 -6.49 -2.07
CA ALA A 50 21.07 -6.40 -1.79
C ALA A 50 21.84 -5.66 -2.91
N ALA A 51 21.45 -5.86 -4.17
CA ALA A 51 22.06 -5.17 -5.31
C ALA A 51 21.74 -3.67 -5.33
N VAL A 52 20.48 -3.27 -5.09
CA VAL A 52 20.07 -1.86 -5.15
C VAL A 52 20.43 -1.06 -3.90
N SER A 53 20.32 -1.68 -2.72
CA SER A 53 20.62 -1.01 -1.44
C SER A 53 22.11 -0.98 -1.12
N GLY A 54 22.89 -1.90 -1.70
CA GLY A 54 24.29 -2.14 -1.32
C GLY A 54 24.45 -2.95 -0.03
N ASP A 55 23.36 -3.30 0.67
CA ASP A 55 23.40 -4.16 1.86
C ASP A 55 23.64 -5.62 1.45
N ARG A 56 24.93 -5.96 1.36
CA ARG A 56 25.42 -7.30 1.06
C ARG A 56 25.87 -8.05 2.32
N ASN A 57 25.29 -7.75 3.48
CA ASN A 57 25.59 -8.50 4.69
C ASN A 57 25.34 -10.02 4.43
N PRO A 58 26.36 -10.88 4.62
CA PRO A 58 26.26 -12.30 4.30
C PRO A 58 25.11 -13.05 5.00
N VAL A 59 24.59 -12.56 6.12
CA VAL A 59 23.42 -13.17 6.80
C VAL A 59 22.16 -13.21 5.91
N HIS A 60 22.11 -12.39 4.86
CA HIS A 60 21.03 -12.38 3.87
C HIS A 60 21.33 -13.25 2.64
N LEU A 61 22.60 -13.59 2.39
CA LEU A 61 23.06 -14.13 1.10
C LEU A 61 23.68 -15.52 1.20
N ASP A 62 24.19 -15.90 2.38
CA ASP A 62 24.82 -17.18 2.66
C ASP A 62 24.15 -17.91 3.85
N ASP A 63 23.73 -19.13 3.58
CA ASP A 63 22.98 -19.99 4.49
C ASP A 63 23.82 -20.55 5.64
N ALA A 64 25.12 -20.77 5.41
CA ALA A 64 26.05 -21.21 6.44
C ALA A 64 26.39 -20.03 7.36
N VAL A 65 26.71 -18.86 6.79
CA VAL A 65 27.01 -17.66 7.59
C VAL A 65 25.81 -17.23 8.44
N ALA A 66 24.60 -17.27 7.88
CA ALA A 66 23.39 -16.93 8.61
C ALA A 66 23.17 -17.85 9.83
N ARG A 67 23.44 -19.15 9.70
CA ARG A 67 23.32 -20.12 10.79
C ARG A 67 24.45 -19.99 11.81
N GLU A 68 25.70 -20.00 11.34
CA GLU A 68 26.90 -20.11 12.18
C GLU A 68 27.25 -18.80 12.89
N LEU A 69 27.16 -17.67 12.19
CA LEU A 69 27.54 -16.36 12.72
C LEU A 69 26.33 -15.50 13.08
N GLY A 70 25.23 -15.64 12.35
CA GLY A 70 24.00 -14.88 12.58
C GLY A 70 23.06 -15.49 13.62
N GLY A 71 23.23 -16.77 13.98
CA GLY A 71 22.31 -17.48 14.87
C GLY A 71 20.93 -17.76 14.28
N PHE A 72 20.75 -17.57 12.96
CA PHE A 72 19.49 -17.77 12.26
C PHE A 72 19.35 -19.24 11.85
N LEU A 73 18.74 -20.04 12.72
CA LEU A 73 18.71 -21.50 12.60
C LEU A 73 18.15 -22.01 11.26
N ARG A 74 17.20 -21.29 10.65
CA ARG A 74 16.57 -21.72 9.39
C ARG A 74 17.35 -21.29 8.13
N GLY A 75 18.49 -20.60 8.26
CA GLY A 75 19.28 -20.11 7.13
C GLY A 75 19.14 -18.60 6.92
N ARG A 76 19.31 -18.15 5.67
CA ARG A 76 19.26 -16.73 5.31
C ARG A 76 17.94 -16.07 5.71
N VAL A 77 18.05 -14.84 6.19
CA VAL A 77 16.91 -13.99 6.57
C VAL A 77 16.72 -12.86 5.58
N VAL A 78 15.48 -12.39 5.43
CA VAL A 78 15.15 -11.22 4.61
C VAL A 78 15.67 -9.96 5.30
N HIS A 79 16.19 -8.99 4.55
CA HIS A 79 16.56 -7.68 5.10
C HIS A 79 15.36 -7.05 5.82
N GLY A 80 15.53 -6.64 7.08
CA GLY A 80 14.43 -6.03 7.84
C GLY A 80 13.85 -4.79 7.17
N VAL A 81 14.70 -3.99 6.51
CA VAL A 81 14.28 -2.79 5.78
C VAL A 81 13.51 -3.14 4.49
N LEU A 82 13.86 -4.24 3.82
CA LEU A 82 13.07 -4.76 2.70
C LEU A 82 11.66 -5.15 3.16
N VAL A 83 11.54 -5.82 4.31
CA VAL A 83 10.22 -6.14 4.89
C VAL A 83 9.46 -4.86 5.26
N ALA A 84 10.12 -3.89 5.89
CA ALA A 84 9.51 -2.61 6.27
C ALA A 84 9.08 -1.74 5.06
N SER A 85 9.62 -2.00 3.87
CA SER A 85 9.20 -1.31 2.63
C SER A 85 7.73 -1.51 2.26
N LEU A 86 7.08 -2.52 2.86
CA LEU A 86 5.64 -2.73 2.74
C LEU A 86 4.82 -1.55 3.32
N PHE A 87 5.29 -0.87 4.37
CA PHE A 87 4.54 0.24 4.98
C PHE A 87 4.31 1.43 4.03
N PRO A 88 5.35 2.01 3.38
CA PRO A 88 5.14 3.05 2.39
C PRO A 88 4.36 2.54 1.16
N SER A 89 4.53 1.28 0.77
CA SER A 89 3.75 0.66 -0.33
C SER A 89 2.25 0.66 -0.01
N ILE A 90 1.85 0.13 1.15
CA ILE A 90 0.45 0.09 1.61
C ILE A 90 -0.14 1.49 1.64
N ILE A 91 0.59 2.46 2.21
CA ILE A 91 0.08 3.84 2.32
C ILE A 91 -0.07 4.44 0.92
N ALA A 92 0.96 4.40 0.07
CA ALA A 92 0.91 5.00 -1.25
C ALA A 92 -0.17 4.39 -2.17
N ALA A 93 -0.32 3.06 -2.14
CA ALA A 93 -1.29 2.34 -2.97
C ALA A 93 -2.76 2.68 -2.67
N ARG A 94 -3.04 3.27 -1.49
CA ARG A 94 -4.40 3.64 -1.06
C ARG A 94 -4.79 5.08 -1.38
N PHE A 95 -3.85 5.93 -1.82
CA PHE A 95 -4.11 7.33 -2.16
C PHE A 95 -3.80 7.61 -3.63
N LEU A 96 -4.31 6.77 -4.53
CA LEU A 96 -4.15 6.93 -5.98
C LEU A 96 -5.09 8.00 -6.57
N VAL A 97 -6.20 8.29 -5.89
CA VAL A 97 -7.19 9.30 -6.31
C VAL A 97 -6.53 10.68 -6.44
N GLN A 98 -5.63 10.99 -5.50
CA GLN A 98 -4.81 12.19 -5.55
C GLN A 98 -3.36 11.82 -5.22
N PRO A 99 -2.48 11.73 -6.23
CA PRO A 99 -1.06 11.47 -6.01
C PRO A 99 -0.41 12.55 -5.14
N GLY A 100 0.68 12.17 -4.45
CA GLY A 100 1.46 13.11 -3.63
C GLY A 100 1.65 12.72 -2.17
N VAL A 101 1.51 11.44 -1.83
CA VAL A 101 1.90 10.91 -0.51
C VAL A 101 3.40 11.14 -0.31
N VAL A 102 3.75 11.77 0.81
CA VAL A 102 5.14 11.91 1.25
C VAL A 102 5.35 11.08 2.51
N TYR A 103 6.23 10.08 2.43
CA TYR A 103 6.65 9.30 3.59
C TYR A 103 7.72 10.07 4.36
N ALA A 104 7.34 10.69 5.48
CA ALA A 104 8.16 11.69 6.14
C ALA A 104 9.15 11.09 7.14
N SER A 105 8.75 10.06 7.89
CA SER A 105 9.63 9.40 8.85
C SER A 105 9.17 7.98 9.16
N GLN A 106 10.12 7.18 9.66
CA GLN A 106 9.90 5.82 10.14
C GLN A 106 10.80 5.55 11.34
N ILE A 107 10.23 4.97 12.39
CA ILE A 107 10.94 4.32 13.50
C ILE A 107 10.68 2.82 13.38
N LEU A 108 11.72 1.99 13.50
CA LEU A 108 11.61 0.53 13.40
C LEU A 108 12.30 -0.15 14.59
N LYS A 109 11.68 -1.23 15.05
CA LYS A 109 12.26 -2.23 15.93
C LYS A 109 12.07 -3.60 15.27
N PHE A 110 13.18 -4.30 15.07
CA PHE A 110 13.22 -5.65 14.52
C PHE A 110 13.15 -6.64 15.69
N ALA A 111 11.98 -7.23 15.91
CA ALA A 111 11.69 -8.10 17.05
C ALA A 111 12.00 -9.57 16.77
N ALA A 112 11.81 -10.03 15.54
CA ALA A 112 12.11 -11.40 15.12
C ALA A 112 12.57 -11.44 13.65
N PRO A 113 13.40 -12.42 13.26
CA PRO A 113 13.80 -12.58 11.87
C PRO A 113 12.63 -13.01 10.99
N VAL A 114 12.63 -12.54 9.75
CA VAL A 114 11.75 -13.03 8.68
C VAL A 114 12.60 -13.90 7.77
N TYR A 115 12.17 -15.14 7.53
CA TYR A 115 12.88 -16.03 6.61
C TYR A 115 12.29 -15.95 5.21
N ILE A 116 13.11 -16.29 4.22
CA ILE A 116 12.66 -16.38 2.82
C ILE A 116 11.52 -17.41 2.74
N GLY A 117 10.43 -17.03 2.06
CA GLY A 117 9.22 -17.84 1.95
C GLY A 117 8.19 -17.71 3.09
N ASP A 118 8.55 -17.08 4.22
CA ASP A 118 7.59 -16.76 5.28
C ASP A 118 6.50 -15.82 4.75
N GLU A 119 5.26 -16.02 5.22
CA GLU A 119 4.18 -15.08 4.93
C GLU A 119 4.27 -13.88 5.84
N VAL A 120 4.52 -12.70 5.27
CA VAL A 120 4.52 -11.46 6.02
C VAL A 120 3.17 -10.79 5.89
N VAL A 121 2.52 -10.51 7.02
CA VAL A 121 1.35 -9.64 7.12
C VAL A 121 1.80 -8.28 7.64
N ALA A 122 1.86 -7.28 6.76
CA ALA A 122 2.15 -5.90 7.12
C ALA A 122 0.86 -5.15 7.39
N ARG A 123 0.83 -4.34 8.46
CA ARG A 123 -0.32 -3.54 8.88
C ARG A 123 0.13 -2.11 9.19
N VAL A 124 -0.60 -1.14 8.67
CA VAL A 124 -0.48 0.28 9.04
C VAL A 124 -1.81 0.75 9.62
N GLN A 125 -1.79 1.35 10.81
CA GLN A 125 -3.00 1.81 11.49
C GLN A 125 -2.89 3.29 11.80
N ALA A 126 -3.85 4.08 11.34
CA ALA A 126 -3.88 5.52 11.60
C ALA A 126 -4.11 5.79 13.10
N LEU A 127 -3.14 6.42 13.76
CA LEU A 127 -3.23 6.79 15.18
C LEU A 127 -3.69 8.22 15.37
N HIS A 128 -3.24 9.12 14.50
CA HIS A 128 -3.54 10.54 14.60
C HIS A 128 -3.54 11.17 13.21
N ILE A 129 -4.50 12.06 12.97
CA ILE A 129 -4.63 12.83 11.73
C ILE A 129 -4.67 14.31 12.11
N ARG A 130 -3.74 15.07 11.57
CA ARG A 130 -3.69 16.53 11.73
C ARG A 130 -3.83 17.19 10.37
N THR A 131 -4.84 18.03 10.21
CA THR A 131 -5.00 18.88 9.03
C THR A 131 -4.01 20.04 9.08
N THR A 132 -3.36 20.30 7.95
CA THR A 132 -2.42 21.39 7.75
C THR A 132 -2.75 22.09 6.44
N THR A 133 -2.74 23.41 6.42
CA THR A 133 -2.87 24.19 5.19
C THR A 133 -1.50 24.32 4.55
N ALA A 134 -1.38 24.04 3.26
CA ALA A 134 -0.14 24.28 2.55
C ALA A 134 0.14 25.78 2.48
N THR A 135 1.34 26.21 2.85
CA THR A 135 1.75 27.62 2.88
C THR A 135 1.69 28.32 1.53
N SER A 136 1.66 27.57 0.42
CA SER A 136 1.61 28.10 -0.95
C SER A 136 0.28 27.88 -1.69
N THR A 137 -0.67 27.13 -1.13
CA THR A 137 -1.95 26.79 -1.79
C THR A 137 -3.07 26.62 -0.78
N THR A 138 -4.31 27.00 -1.11
CA THR A 138 -5.51 26.76 -0.26
C THR A 138 -5.85 25.27 -0.08
N ALA A 139 -5.08 24.36 -0.68
CA ALA A 139 -5.26 22.92 -0.52
C ALA A 139 -4.88 22.45 0.90
N SER A 140 -5.78 21.67 1.51
CA SER A 140 -5.52 20.98 2.76
C SER A 140 -4.57 19.80 2.52
N ARG A 141 -3.65 19.58 3.46
CA ARG A 141 -2.83 18.37 3.57
C ARG A 141 -3.02 17.75 4.94
N TYR A 142 -2.79 16.46 5.04
CA TYR A 142 -3.00 15.71 6.27
C TYR A 142 -1.69 15.09 6.73
N VAL A 143 -1.21 15.49 7.89
CA VAL A 143 -0.09 14.80 8.55
C VAL A 143 -0.69 13.66 9.36
N VAL A 144 -0.39 12.43 8.97
CA VAL A 144 -0.92 11.23 9.60
C VAL A 144 0.20 10.45 10.25
N LYS A 145 0.00 10.10 11.52
CA LYS A 145 0.84 9.18 12.27
C LYS A 145 0.23 7.78 12.19
N PHE A 146 1.04 6.79 11.83
CA PHE A 146 0.66 5.40 11.75
C PHE A 146 1.43 4.54 12.74
N ALA A 147 0.77 3.58 13.38
CA ALA A 147 1.44 2.41 13.91
C ALA A 147 1.73 1.45 12.76
N THR A 148 2.95 0.91 12.70
CA THR A 148 3.39 -0.02 11.65
C THR A 148 3.81 -1.34 12.28
N LYS A 149 3.25 -2.46 11.81
CA LYS A 149 3.59 -3.80 12.32
C LYS A 149 3.71 -4.81 11.19
N CYS A 150 4.66 -5.73 11.29
CA CYS A 150 4.74 -6.92 10.45
C CYS A 150 4.69 -8.18 11.32
N PHE A 151 3.95 -9.18 10.85
CA PHE A 151 3.82 -10.49 11.48
C PHE A 151 4.20 -11.59 10.47
N THR A 152 4.73 -12.74 10.92
CA THR A 152 5.11 -13.87 10.04
C THR A 152 4.09 -15.00 9.95
N ASP A 153 2.98 -14.89 10.69
CA ASP A 153 1.93 -15.91 10.76
C ASP A 153 0.57 -15.34 10.32
N GLU A 154 -0.29 -16.19 9.76
CA GLU A 154 -1.53 -15.80 9.06
C GLU A 154 -2.54 -15.00 9.91
N GLU A 155 -2.48 -15.16 11.24
CA GLU A 155 -3.37 -14.54 12.24
C GLU A 155 -2.66 -13.52 13.15
N GLU A 156 -1.68 -12.77 12.63
CA GLU A 156 -0.88 -11.82 13.45
C GLU A 156 -0.12 -12.49 14.61
N GLY A 157 0.35 -13.73 14.40
CA GLY A 157 1.03 -14.52 15.43
C GLY A 157 2.34 -13.89 15.91
N SER A 158 3.44 -14.14 15.20
CA SER A 158 4.77 -13.70 15.63
C SER A 158 5.11 -12.30 15.11
N LEU A 159 5.30 -11.34 16.02
CA LEU A 159 5.69 -9.97 15.68
C LEU A 159 7.15 -9.94 15.18
N ALA A 160 7.35 -9.58 13.91
CA ALA A 160 8.67 -9.45 13.31
C ALA A 160 9.19 -8.01 13.37
N ILE A 161 8.33 -7.04 13.06
CA ILE A 161 8.69 -5.62 13.02
C ILE A 161 7.59 -4.81 13.68
N GLU A 162 7.96 -3.86 14.54
CA GLU A 162 7.06 -2.84 15.04
C GLU A 162 7.67 -1.45 14.93
N GLY A 163 6.81 -0.43 14.88
CA GLY A 163 7.26 0.93 14.77
C GLY A 163 6.15 1.93 14.53
N GLU A 164 6.57 3.12 14.14
CA GLU A 164 5.69 4.21 13.79
C GLU A 164 6.18 4.92 12.53
N ALA A 165 5.23 5.33 11.69
CA ALA A 165 5.50 6.12 10.49
C ALA A 165 4.74 7.44 10.53
N MET A 166 5.29 8.46 9.90
CA MET A 166 4.57 9.69 9.59
C MET A 166 4.50 9.86 8.08
N ALA A 167 3.31 10.15 7.56
CA ALA A 167 3.13 10.50 6.16
C ALA A 167 2.32 11.80 6.02
N VAL A 168 2.61 12.55 4.96
CA VAL A 168 1.80 13.69 4.54
C VAL A 168 0.94 13.22 3.36
N LEU A 169 -0.38 13.27 3.54
CA LEU A 169 -1.36 12.84 2.55
C LEU A 169 -2.01 14.05 1.89
N PRO A 170 -2.26 14.00 0.57
CA PRO A 170 -2.97 15.06 -0.14
C PRO A 170 -4.49 15.01 0.05
N THR A 171 -5.03 13.84 0.40
CA THR A 171 -6.45 13.58 0.68
C THR A 171 -6.57 12.48 1.75
N LEU A 172 -7.75 12.38 2.38
CA LEU A 172 -8.13 11.23 3.21
C LEU A 172 -8.99 10.23 2.43
N GLU A 173 -9.36 10.53 1.19
CA GLU A 173 -10.09 9.61 0.31
C GLU A 173 -9.22 8.41 -0.07
N LEU A 174 -9.73 7.22 0.22
CA LEU A 174 -9.11 5.97 -0.14
C LEU A 174 -9.56 5.56 -1.55
N SER A 175 -8.62 5.05 -2.35
CA SER A 175 -8.97 4.37 -3.59
C SER A 175 -9.75 3.09 -3.29
N SER A 176 -10.84 2.83 -4.02
CA SER A 176 -11.48 1.52 -4.03
C SER A 176 -10.47 0.51 -4.55
N GLU A 177 -10.16 -0.54 -3.77
CA GLU A 177 -9.14 -1.51 -4.14
C GLU A 177 -9.42 -2.11 -5.53
N SER A 178 -8.51 -1.90 -6.49
CA SER A 178 -8.31 -2.86 -7.57
C SER A 178 -7.13 -3.71 -7.15
N THR A 179 -7.39 -4.82 -6.46
CA THR A 179 -6.42 -5.87 -6.25
C THR A 179 -6.01 -6.42 -7.61
N THR A 180 -4.95 -5.89 -8.20
CA THR A 180 -4.41 -6.42 -9.46
C THR A 180 -2.94 -6.75 -9.30
N LYS A 181 -2.74 -8.05 -9.04
CA LYS A 181 -1.56 -8.90 -9.24
C LYS A 181 -0.30 -8.64 -8.41
#